data_AF-A0A7C4EIW8-F1
#
_entry.id   AF-A0A7C4EIW8-F1
#
_cell.length_a   1.000
_cell.length_b   1.000
_cell.length_c   1.000
_cell.angle_alpha   90.00
_cell.angle_beta   90.00
_cell.angle_gamma   90.00
#
_symmetry.space_group_name_H-M   'P 1'
#
loop_
_entity.id
_entity.type
_entity.pdbx_description
1 polymer ?
#
loop_
_entity_poly.entity_id
_entity_poly.type
_entity_poly.pdbx_seq_one_letter_code
_entity_poly.pdbx_strand_id
1 'polypeptide(L)'
;MDLYGRAGHRRRMRHRRGRGGLRRHGRKRLLPGTGRAVTAAWLAWAGGAPYKPSMRKAFLCDMQPGDVVDDVFVITGKQFSASSTGKYFIKAFASDRTMQITARMWNATRDLFNAMPESGFLRIKGRIENYQNNLQMIIEQMGEPKAGSFEVGDLIPKTDKDIAAMDARLRQILGTIRNRHLAALMRAYLADANLMENFRKAPAAMSFHHAYIGGLLEHTLNAMEVADAVVKFYPRLNRDLVIAGIFLHDIAKTWELSYECSFGYTDGGQLVGHIVKSAVWVERKAAQAAQALGESIPAPLVNVLQHIILSHHGTPEFGAAKTPATPEAIAVHYIENLDAKLMMSLEATRGNLPVGVEGNWTEYLKAFGGRLYRPDVAQADLPEPEPSQPAAGKMTPSPESAPKLNNPLFEVR
;
A
#
# COMPACT_ATOMS: atom_id res chain seq x y z
N MET A 1 63.71 -9.82 -27.95
CA MET A 1 63.89 -8.36 -27.99
C MET A 1 62.59 -7.76 -27.49
N ASP A 2 62.43 -7.13 -26.33
CA ASP A 2 63.21 -6.84 -25.11
C ASP A 2 62.09 -6.46 -24.10
N LEU A 3 61.96 -7.10 -22.94
CA LEU A 3 62.67 -6.91 -21.68
C LEU A 3 62.22 -5.69 -20.84
N TYR A 4 61.99 -6.00 -19.55
CA TYR A 4 61.84 -5.18 -18.32
C TYR A 4 60.44 -4.64 -17.96
N GLY A 5 59.89 -4.83 -16.74
CA GLY A 5 60.37 -5.56 -15.55
C GLY A 5 59.79 -5.01 -14.23
N ARG A 6 59.84 -5.85 -13.17
CA ARG A 6 59.71 -5.57 -11.71
C ARG A 6 58.30 -5.32 -11.15
N ALA A 7 57.93 -5.75 -9.94
CA ALA A 7 58.52 -6.65 -8.94
C ALA A 7 57.43 -7.03 -7.92
N GLY A 8 57.34 -8.31 -7.55
CA GLY A 8 56.43 -8.80 -6.50
C GLY A 8 57.07 -8.72 -5.11
N HIS A 9 56.34 -8.18 -4.14
CA HIS A 9 56.70 -8.20 -2.71
C HIS A 9 55.84 -9.23 -1.96
N ARG A 10 56.45 -10.37 -1.60
CA ARG A 10 55.91 -11.33 -0.63
C ARG A 10 56.25 -10.85 0.78
N ARG A 11 55.25 -10.56 1.61
CA ARG A 11 55.41 -10.47 3.07
C ARG A 11 54.83 -11.73 3.73
N ARG A 12 55.73 -12.49 4.38
CA ARG A 12 55.41 -13.56 5.34
C ARG A 12 54.82 -12.93 6.60
N MET A 13 53.68 -13.44 7.09
CA MET A 13 53.27 -13.25 8.49
C MET A 13 53.39 -14.56 9.26
N ARG A 14 54.08 -14.46 10.40
CA ARG A 14 54.37 -15.53 11.36
C ARG A 14 53.11 -15.88 12.16
N HIS A 15 52.84 -17.18 12.30
CA HIS A 15 51.95 -17.73 13.31
C HIS A 15 52.50 -17.44 14.72
N ARG A 16 51.65 -16.91 15.61
CA ARG A 16 51.82 -17.01 17.06
C ARG A 16 50.58 -17.68 17.65
N ARG A 17 50.80 -18.83 18.28
CA ARG A 17 49.85 -19.58 19.09
C ARG A 17 49.61 -18.82 20.40
N GLY A 18 48.35 -18.65 20.78
CA GLY A 18 47.92 -18.30 22.13
C GLY A 18 46.79 -19.23 22.57
N ARG A 19 47.09 -20.12 23.52
CA ARG A 19 46.11 -20.91 24.27
C ARG A 19 45.52 -20.04 25.39
N GLY A 20 44.24 -20.18 25.69
CA GLY A 20 43.72 -19.77 27.00
C GLY A 20 42.20 -19.63 27.09
N GLY A 21 41.55 -20.58 27.76
CA GLY A 21 40.41 -20.29 28.63
C GLY A 21 39.01 -20.55 28.08
N LEU A 22 38.54 -21.80 28.20
CA LEU A 22 37.11 -22.08 28.33
C LEU A 22 36.59 -21.43 29.63
N ARG A 23 35.57 -20.57 29.53
CA ARG A 23 34.65 -20.31 30.65
C ARG A 23 33.22 -20.56 30.18
N ARG A 24 32.65 -21.66 30.72
CA ARG A 24 31.22 -21.95 30.70
C ARG A 24 30.50 -20.92 31.59
N HIS A 25 29.54 -20.19 31.06
CA HIS A 25 28.48 -19.58 31.86
C HIS A 25 27.11 -20.01 31.36
N GLY A 26 26.34 -20.56 32.29
CA GLY A 26 25.09 -21.25 32.06
C GLY A 26 24.01 -20.30 31.55
N ARG A 27 23.22 -20.81 30.60
CA ARG A 27 21.92 -20.25 30.23
C ARG A 27 20.97 -20.41 31.42
N LYS A 28 20.67 -19.31 32.13
CA LYS A 28 19.42 -19.21 32.89
C LYS A 28 18.32 -18.79 31.91
N ARG A 29 17.34 -19.67 31.73
CA ARG A 29 16.02 -19.32 31.17
C ARG A 29 15.40 -18.25 32.06
N LEU A 30 15.09 -17.09 31.49
CA LEU A 30 14.17 -16.12 32.09
C LEU A 30 12.77 -16.44 31.56
N LEU A 31 11.88 -16.80 32.46
CA LEU A 31 10.43 -16.80 32.23
C LEU A 31 9.95 -15.35 32.06
N PRO A 32 8.87 -15.09 31.28
CA PRO A 32 8.42 -13.73 31.04
C PRO A 32 7.81 -13.15 32.30
N GLY A 33 8.44 -12.09 32.82
CA GLY A 33 7.94 -11.29 33.92
C GLY A 33 6.75 -10.44 33.48
N THR A 34 5.68 -10.59 34.22
CA THR A 34 4.48 -9.75 34.37
C THR A 34 4.69 -8.27 34.03
N GLY A 35 3.72 -7.71 33.29
CA GLY A 35 3.72 -6.36 32.77
C GLY A 35 4.02 -5.26 33.78
N ARG A 36 4.86 -4.32 33.34
CA ARG A 36 4.91 -2.97 33.91
C ARG A 36 3.98 -2.09 33.09
N ALA A 37 2.87 -1.70 33.71
CA ALA A 37 1.98 -0.67 33.22
C ALA A 37 2.78 0.62 32.98
N VAL A 38 2.68 1.15 31.77
CA VAL A 38 3.16 2.49 31.42
C VAL A 38 2.15 3.47 32.04
N THR A 39 2.42 3.97 33.24
CA THR A 39 1.56 4.97 33.88
C THR A 39 1.77 6.34 33.23
N ALA A 40 0.91 6.61 32.23
CA ALA A 40 0.33 7.87 31.78
C ALA A 40 1.18 9.16 31.86
N ALA A 41 1.85 9.49 30.76
CA ALA A 41 2.08 10.88 30.35
C ALA A 41 0.89 11.39 29.52
N TRP A 42 -0.33 11.12 29.99
CA TRP A 42 -1.55 11.74 29.46
C TRP A 42 -1.75 13.02 30.26
N LEU A 43 -1.88 14.18 29.60
CA LEU A 43 -2.47 15.35 30.26
C LEU A 43 -3.88 14.93 30.68
N ALA A 44 -4.05 14.65 31.97
CA ALA A 44 -5.22 13.98 32.50
C ALA A 44 -6.50 14.72 32.09
N TRP A 45 -7.36 14.02 31.37
CA TRP A 45 -8.76 14.40 31.19
C TRP A 45 -9.46 14.29 32.55
N ALA A 46 -9.47 15.39 33.32
CA ALA A 46 -10.30 15.49 34.51
C ALA A 46 -11.75 15.77 34.08
N GLY A 47 -12.64 14.77 34.22
CA GLY A 47 -14.09 14.96 34.10
C GLY A 47 -14.77 14.06 33.06
N GLY A 48 -15.28 12.93 33.52
CA GLY A 48 -16.14 12.05 32.73
C GLY A 48 -17.54 12.61 32.61
N ALA A 49 -17.87 13.17 31.45
CA ALA A 49 -19.23 13.09 30.92
C ALA A 49 -19.41 11.72 30.23
N PRO A 50 -20.59 11.08 30.30
CA PRO A 50 -20.84 9.85 29.56
C PRO A 50 -20.58 10.08 28.07
N TYR A 51 -19.79 9.18 27.47
CA TYR A 51 -19.41 9.23 26.06
C TYR A 51 -20.66 9.15 25.20
N LYS A 52 -21.01 10.25 24.52
CA LYS A 52 -21.89 10.22 23.36
C LYS A 52 -21.02 9.91 22.15
N PRO A 53 -21.40 8.97 21.27
CA PRO A 53 -20.73 8.81 19.98
C PRO A 53 -20.87 10.13 19.23
N SER A 54 -19.85 10.98 19.29
CA SER A 54 -19.76 12.12 18.39
C SER A 54 -19.27 11.56 17.08
N MET A 55 -20.15 11.47 16.09
CA MET A 55 -19.70 11.40 14.71
C MET A 55 -18.76 12.59 14.49
N ARG A 56 -17.64 12.32 13.82
CA ARG A 56 -16.66 13.32 13.41
C ARG A 56 -17.39 14.51 12.78
N LYS A 57 -17.11 15.72 13.30
CA LYS A 57 -17.87 16.92 12.93
C LYS A 57 -17.45 17.51 11.58
N ALA A 58 -16.18 17.35 11.21
CA ALA A 58 -15.60 17.86 9.97
C ALA A 58 -14.30 17.10 9.67
N PHE A 59 -13.92 17.03 8.39
CA PHE A 59 -12.64 16.47 7.96
C PHE A 59 -11.59 17.55 7.83
N LEU A 60 -10.31 17.18 7.82
CA LEU A 60 -9.19 18.11 7.72
C LEU A 60 -9.25 18.98 6.46
N CYS A 61 -9.78 18.46 5.34
CA CYS A 61 -9.98 19.25 4.12
C CYS A 61 -10.99 20.40 4.27
N ASP A 62 -11.90 20.31 5.24
CA ASP A 62 -12.94 21.31 5.49
C ASP A 62 -12.50 22.39 6.50
N MET A 63 -11.33 22.20 7.13
CA MET A 63 -10.87 23.05 8.23
C MET A 63 -10.25 24.35 7.74
N GLN A 64 -10.38 25.40 8.56
CA GLN A 64 -9.80 26.71 8.36
C GLN A 64 -8.88 27.11 9.52
N PRO A 65 -7.95 28.07 9.30
CA PRO A 65 -7.15 28.63 10.39
C PRO A 65 -8.05 29.23 11.48
N GLY A 66 -7.84 28.81 12.74
CA GLY A 66 -8.65 29.20 13.90
C GLY A 66 -9.58 28.09 14.40
N ASP A 67 -9.85 27.06 13.58
CA ASP A 67 -10.71 25.95 13.98
C ASP A 67 -10.11 25.15 15.13
N VAL A 68 -10.97 24.67 16.03
CA VAL A 68 -10.60 23.81 17.16
C VAL A 68 -11.04 22.39 16.86
N VAL A 69 -10.13 21.43 17.07
CA VAL A 69 -10.37 20.00 16.88
C VAL A 69 -10.33 19.27 18.22
N ASP A 70 -11.19 18.26 18.36
CA ASP A 70 -11.17 17.25 19.44
C ASP A 70 -11.70 15.96 18.85
N ASP A 71 -10.82 15.20 18.19
CA ASP A 71 -11.17 13.98 17.45
C ASP A 71 -9.99 13.01 17.39
N VAL A 72 -10.21 11.81 16.86
CA VAL A 72 -9.16 10.82 16.59
C VAL A 72 -8.55 11.07 15.23
N PHE A 73 -7.23 11.08 15.15
CA PHE A 73 -6.47 11.21 13.91
C PHE A 73 -5.42 10.10 13.81
N VAL A 74 -4.92 9.86 12.60
CA VAL A 74 -3.71 9.06 12.39
C VAL A 74 -2.50 9.95 12.64
N ILE A 75 -1.61 9.54 13.53
CA ILE A 75 -0.31 10.19 13.75
C ILE A 75 0.79 9.35 13.11
N THR A 76 1.73 10.01 12.42
CA THR A 76 2.94 9.38 11.89
C THR A 76 4.16 10.28 12.02
N GLY A 77 5.36 9.68 11.94
CA GLY A 77 6.61 10.41 11.73
C GLY A 77 6.98 11.38 12.86
N LYS A 78 6.73 10.99 14.11
CA LYS A 78 7.04 11.84 15.26
C LYS A 78 8.54 12.11 15.37
N GLN A 79 8.90 13.36 15.65
CA GLN A 79 10.27 13.84 15.83
C GLN A 79 10.33 14.71 17.07
N PHE A 80 11.31 14.45 17.92
CA PHE A 80 11.60 15.29 19.09
C PHE A 80 12.69 16.29 18.74
N SER A 81 12.38 17.58 18.81
CA SER A 81 13.29 18.65 18.35
C SER A 81 13.30 19.82 19.32
N ALA A 82 14.38 20.61 19.31
CA ALA A 82 14.48 21.86 20.05
C ALA A 82 14.18 23.04 19.12
N SER A 83 13.40 24.01 19.60
CA SER A 83 13.19 25.28 18.90
C SER A 83 14.46 26.14 18.93
N SER A 84 14.49 27.20 18.13
CA SER A 84 15.53 28.24 18.20
C SER A 84 15.65 28.89 19.58
N THR A 85 14.58 28.83 20.40
CA THR A 85 14.56 29.32 21.79
C THR A 85 14.96 28.25 22.81
N GLY A 86 15.44 27.09 22.38
CA GLY A 86 15.88 25.99 23.24
C GLY A 86 14.77 25.16 23.90
N LYS A 87 13.49 25.46 23.62
CA LYS A 87 12.35 24.68 24.15
C LYS A 87 12.07 23.48 23.27
N TYR A 88 11.84 22.32 23.88
CA TYR A 88 11.52 21.11 23.12
C TYR A 88 10.09 21.10 22.61
N PHE A 89 9.91 20.52 21.42
CA PHE A 89 8.63 20.29 20.78
C PHE A 89 8.62 18.96 20.04
N ILE A 90 7.42 18.42 19.82
CA ILE A 90 7.21 17.27 18.95
C ILE A 90 6.69 17.79 17.62
N LYS A 91 7.31 17.37 16.52
CA LYS A 91 6.76 17.48 15.17
C LYS A 91 6.23 16.11 14.76
N ALA A 92 5.04 16.05 14.18
CA ALA A 92 4.48 14.84 13.61
C ALA A 92 3.64 15.20 12.38
N PHE A 93 3.06 14.20 11.73
CA PHE A 93 1.98 14.38 10.78
C PHE A 93 0.68 13.86 11.37
N ALA A 94 -0.39 14.64 11.24
CA ALA A 94 -1.74 14.24 11.58
C ALA A 94 -2.55 14.10 10.30
N SER A 95 -3.28 13.00 10.14
CA SER A 95 -4.12 12.77 8.97
C SER A 95 -5.46 12.16 9.31
N ASP A 96 -6.39 12.34 8.39
CA ASP A 96 -7.61 11.56 8.26
C ASP A 96 -7.76 11.06 6.82
N ARG A 97 -8.93 10.54 6.43
CA ARG A 97 -9.15 10.02 5.07
C ARG A 97 -9.05 11.08 3.97
N THR A 98 -9.08 12.37 4.30
CA THR A 98 -9.16 13.47 3.32
C THR A 98 -7.80 14.11 3.05
N MET A 99 -6.97 14.29 4.09
CA MET A 99 -5.63 14.84 3.92
C MET A 99 -4.70 14.58 5.11
N GLN A 100 -3.43 14.91 4.91
CA GLN A 100 -2.41 14.94 5.94
C GLN A 100 -1.88 16.36 6.13
N ILE A 101 -1.79 16.81 7.38
CA ILE A 101 -1.22 18.10 7.75
C ILE A 101 -0.08 17.92 8.76
N THR A 102 0.81 18.91 8.84
CA THR A 102 1.85 18.92 9.88
C THR A 102 1.20 19.18 11.23
N ALA A 103 1.62 18.44 12.25
CA ALA A 103 1.21 18.65 13.64
C ALA A 103 2.41 19.02 14.52
N ARG A 104 2.21 19.94 15.46
CA ARG A 104 3.23 20.36 16.44
C ARG A 104 2.69 20.38 17.86
N MET A 105 3.43 19.80 18.79
CA MET A 105 3.18 19.92 20.23
C MET A 105 4.32 20.70 20.86
N TRP A 106 4.06 21.94 21.29
CA TRP A 106 5.04 22.79 21.95
C TRP A 106 5.24 22.41 23.42
N ASN A 107 6.38 22.81 23.99
CA ASN A 107 6.75 22.51 25.39
C ASN A 107 6.69 21.01 25.72
N ALA A 108 7.04 20.16 24.75
CA ALA A 108 6.91 18.72 24.90
C ALA A 108 8.04 18.14 25.75
N THR A 109 7.70 17.16 26.59
CA THR A 109 8.66 16.38 27.37
C THR A 109 9.00 15.07 26.65
N ARG A 110 10.06 14.39 27.09
CA ARG A 110 10.41 13.07 26.56
C ARG A 110 9.33 12.03 26.86
N ASP A 111 8.63 12.16 27.97
CA ASP A 111 7.55 11.26 28.34
C ASP A 111 6.35 11.41 27.40
N LEU A 112 5.97 12.65 27.05
CA LEU A 112 4.96 12.91 26.02
C LEU A 112 5.38 12.33 24.67
N PHE A 113 6.64 12.50 24.27
CA PHE A 113 7.16 11.92 23.03
C PHE A 113 7.09 10.39 23.04
N ASN A 114 7.39 9.74 24.16
CA ASN A 114 7.34 8.28 24.28
C ASN A 114 5.90 7.74 24.34
N ALA A 115 4.96 8.50 24.91
CA ALA A 115 3.54 8.13 24.99
C ALA A 115 2.81 8.26 23.63
N MET A 116 3.23 9.21 22.78
CA MET A 116 2.71 9.31 21.41
C MET A 116 3.10 8.07 20.60
N PRO A 117 2.20 7.42 19.85
CA PRO A 117 2.55 6.28 19.01
C PRO A 117 3.50 6.70 17.87
N GLU A 118 4.34 5.77 17.40
CA GLU A 118 5.22 6.01 16.24
C GLU A 118 4.40 6.13 14.95
N SER A 119 3.44 5.23 14.79
CA SER A 119 2.30 5.33 13.89
C SER A 119 1.07 4.76 14.60
N GLY A 120 -0.08 5.42 14.50
CA GLY A 120 -1.29 4.91 15.13
C GLY A 120 -2.39 5.95 15.24
N PHE A 121 -3.53 5.51 15.78
CA PHE A 121 -4.63 6.38 16.12
C PHE A 121 -4.33 7.13 17.43
N LEU A 122 -4.56 8.44 17.43
CA LEU A 122 -4.39 9.30 18.61
C LEU A 122 -5.56 10.27 18.68
N ARG A 123 -6.19 10.37 19.85
CA ARG A 123 -7.15 11.45 20.08
C ARG A 123 -6.38 12.74 20.32
N ILE A 124 -6.70 13.77 19.56
CA ILE A 124 -6.02 15.07 19.62
C ILE A 124 -7.06 16.14 19.89
N LYS A 125 -6.78 16.96 20.90
CA LYS A 125 -7.41 18.25 21.09
C LYS A 125 -6.41 19.35 20.78
N GLY A 126 -6.79 20.27 19.91
CA GLY A 126 -5.88 21.30 19.44
C GLY A 126 -6.56 22.30 18.53
N ARG A 127 -5.74 23.09 17.84
CA ARG A 127 -6.21 24.14 16.93
C ARG A 127 -5.50 24.08 15.59
N ILE A 128 -6.21 24.46 14.54
CA ILE A 128 -5.69 24.59 13.19
C ILE A 128 -5.13 26.00 13.02
N GLU A 129 -3.90 26.12 12.56
CA GLU A 129 -3.21 27.37 12.28
C GLU A 129 -2.71 27.38 10.84
N ASN A 130 -2.54 28.56 10.27
CA ASN A 130 -1.82 28.72 9.01
C ASN A 130 -0.34 28.98 9.31
N TYR A 131 0.54 28.14 8.77
CA TYR A 131 1.98 28.32 8.85
C TYR A 131 2.58 28.27 7.44
N GLN A 132 3.13 29.40 6.98
CA GLN A 132 3.72 29.52 5.63
C GLN A 132 2.75 29.06 4.52
N ASN A 133 1.50 29.52 4.57
CA ASN A 133 0.42 29.18 3.63
C ASN A 133 0.01 27.70 3.63
N ASN A 134 0.36 26.93 4.67
CA ASN A 134 -0.07 25.55 4.85
C ASN A 134 -0.81 25.40 6.18
N LEU A 135 -1.88 24.60 6.19
CA LEU A 135 -2.56 24.22 7.43
C LEU A 135 -1.61 23.40 8.32
N GLN A 136 -1.58 23.73 9.60
CA GLN A 136 -0.84 23.04 10.64
C GLN A 136 -1.74 22.86 11.86
N MET A 137 -1.66 21.69 12.49
CA MET A 137 -2.32 21.43 13.77
C MET A 137 -1.37 21.73 14.94
N ILE A 138 -1.79 22.56 15.88
CA ILE A 138 -1.13 22.70 17.17
C ILE A 138 -1.83 21.78 18.18
N ILE A 139 -1.11 20.76 18.62
CA ILE A 139 -1.57 19.78 19.61
C ILE A 139 -1.48 20.41 20.99
N GLU A 140 -2.62 20.59 21.65
CA GLU A 140 -2.70 21.10 23.02
C GLU A 140 -2.84 19.96 24.02
N GLN A 141 -3.61 18.92 23.67
CA GLN A 141 -3.75 17.69 24.44
C GLN A 141 -3.80 16.49 23.51
N MET A 142 -3.27 15.36 24.00
CA MET A 142 -3.41 14.07 23.34
C MET A 142 -3.94 13.03 24.33
N GLY A 143 -4.62 12.01 23.81
CA GLY A 143 -5.24 10.94 24.58
C GLY A 143 -5.32 9.64 23.80
N GLU A 144 -5.49 8.52 24.51
CA GLU A 144 -5.80 7.25 23.86
C GLU A 144 -7.15 7.34 23.13
N PRO A 145 -7.23 6.88 21.88
CA PRO A 145 -8.51 6.72 21.21
C PRO A 145 -9.29 5.62 21.92
N LYS A 146 -10.57 5.86 22.21
CA LYS A 146 -11.42 4.84 22.84
C LYS A 146 -11.99 3.92 21.75
N ALA A 147 -11.97 2.62 21.98
CA ALA A 147 -12.60 1.68 21.04
C ALA A 147 -14.08 2.02 20.86
N GLY A 148 -14.56 1.99 19.61
CA GLY A 148 -15.92 2.41 19.25
C GLY A 148 -16.13 3.93 19.27
N SER A 149 -15.07 4.73 19.48
CA SER A 149 -15.18 6.19 19.48
C SER A 149 -14.91 6.86 18.14
N PHE A 150 -14.55 6.08 17.13
CA PHE A 150 -14.16 6.52 15.79
C PHE A 150 -14.37 5.39 14.80
N GLU A 151 -14.61 5.73 13.53
CA GLU A 151 -14.65 4.79 12.42
C GLU A 151 -13.31 4.80 11.68
N VAL A 152 -12.69 3.64 11.47
CA VAL A 152 -11.40 3.57 10.76
C VAL A 152 -11.50 4.12 9.34
N GLY A 153 -12.66 3.98 8.70
CA GLY A 153 -12.93 4.54 7.38
C GLY A 153 -12.87 6.07 7.32
N ASP A 154 -13.08 6.77 8.43
CA ASP A 154 -12.92 8.23 8.51
C ASP A 154 -11.45 8.66 8.59
N LEU A 155 -10.56 7.73 8.92
CA LEU A 155 -9.16 8.00 9.24
C LEU A 155 -8.20 7.61 8.12
N ILE A 156 -8.56 6.63 7.31
CA ILE A 156 -7.71 6.08 6.25
C ILE A 156 -8.49 6.13 4.92
N PRO A 157 -7.92 6.68 3.84
CA PRO A 157 -8.54 6.65 2.52
C PRO A 157 -8.93 5.23 2.11
N LYS A 158 -10.11 5.06 1.52
CA LYS A 158 -10.64 3.77 1.04
C LYS A 158 -11.29 3.97 -0.33
N THR A 159 -11.28 2.93 -1.17
CA THR A 159 -12.07 2.89 -2.40
C THR A 159 -13.57 3.07 -2.13
N ASP A 160 -14.25 3.79 -3.03
CA ASP A 160 -15.71 3.93 -3.05
C ASP A 160 -16.41 2.70 -3.70
N LYS A 161 -15.65 1.79 -4.32
CA LYS A 161 -16.18 0.57 -4.93
C LYS A 161 -16.41 -0.53 -3.89
N ASP A 162 -17.34 -1.44 -4.18
CA ASP A 162 -17.57 -2.63 -3.36
C ASP A 162 -16.42 -3.64 -3.51
N ILE A 163 -15.61 -3.77 -2.46
CA ILE A 163 -14.47 -4.69 -2.38
C ILE A 163 -14.88 -6.15 -2.60
N ALA A 164 -16.04 -6.58 -2.09
CA ALA A 164 -16.51 -7.95 -2.26
C ALA A 164 -16.90 -8.23 -3.73
N ALA A 165 -17.58 -7.26 -4.36
CA ALA A 165 -17.91 -7.35 -5.79
C ALA A 165 -16.64 -7.36 -6.66
N MET A 166 -15.65 -6.52 -6.34
CA MET A 166 -14.37 -6.50 -7.04
C MET A 166 -13.60 -7.82 -6.91
N ASP A 167 -13.50 -8.40 -5.70
CA ASP A 167 -12.84 -9.69 -5.49
C ASP A 167 -13.56 -10.81 -6.26
N ALA A 168 -14.89 -10.81 -6.25
CA ALA A 168 -15.69 -11.78 -7.01
C ALA A 168 -15.44 -11.65 -8.52
N ARG A 169 -15.40 -10.42 -9.04
CA ARG A 169 -15.12 -10.15 -10.46
C ARG A 169 -13.70 -10.58 -10.86
N LEU A 170 -12.70 -10.27 -10.04
CA LEU A 170 -11.33 -10.71 -10.26
C LEU A 170 -11.22 -12.24 -10.31
N ARG A 171 -11.87 -12.94 -9.37
CA ARG A 171 -11.93 -14.41 -9.35
C ARG A 171 -12.61 -14.97 -10.60
N GLN A 172 -13.66 -14.32 -11.08
CA GLN A 172 -14.33 -14.70 -12.33
C GLN A 172 -13.36 -14.63 -13.52
N ILE A 173 -12.61 -13.53 -13.67
CA ILE A 173 -11.64 -13.37 -14.77
C ILE A 173 -10.54 -14.42 -14.66
N LEU A 174 -9.95 -14.62 -13.47
CA LEU A 174 -8.94 -15.67 -13.25
C LEU A 174 -9.48 -17.08 -13.53
N GLY A 175 -10.77 -17.32 -13.26
CA GLY A 175 -11.45 -18.58 -13.58
C GLY A 175 -11.53 -18.89 -15.08
N THR A 176 -11.35 -17.89 -15.94
CA THR A 176 -11.34 -18.07 -17.41
C THR A 176 -10.01 -18.54 -17.99
N ILE A 177 -8.95 -18.63 -17.17
CA ILE A 177 -7.62 -19.10 -17.61
C ILE A 177 -7.71 -20.57 -18.03
N ARG A 178 -7.27 -20.85 -19.26
CA ARG A 178 -7.38 -22.16 -19.92
C ARG A 178 -6.10 -22.99 -19.82
N ASN A 179 -4.94 -22.36 -19.64
CA ASN A 179 -3.70 -23.08 -19.40
C ASN A 179 -3.73 -23.74 -18.01
N ARG A 180 -3.66 -25.08 -17.97
CA ARG A 180 -3.75 -25.86 -16.72
C ARG A 180 -2.71 -25.48 -15.66
N HIS A 181 -1.48 -25.17 -16.06
CA HIS A 181 -0.39 -24.83 -15.14
C HIS A 181 -0.60 -23.43 -14.54
N LEU A 182 -0.98 -22.46 -15.36
CA LEU A 182 -1.34 -21.12 -14.89
C LEU A 182 -2.58 -21.17 -13.99
N ALA A 183 -3.62 -21.91 -14.36
CA ALA A 183 -4.81 -22.08 -13.54
C ALA A 183 -4.48 -22.70 -12.17
N ALA A 184 -3.61 -23.72 -12.13
CA ALA A 184 -3.13 -24.31 -10.87
C ALA A 184 -2.36 -23.30 -10.02
N LEU A 185 -1.49 -22.50 -10.64
CA LEU A 185 -0.74 -21.44 -9.96
C LEU A 185 -1.68 -20.39 -9.38
N MET A 186 -2.63 -19.86 -10.16
CA MET A 186 -3.60 -18.87 -9.69
C MET A 186 -4.42 -19.41 -8.51
N ARG A 187 -4.86 -20.67 -8.57
CA ARG A 187 -5.55 -21.30 -7.43
C ARG A 187 -4.69 -21.38 -6.17
N ALA A 188 -3.39 -21.64 -6.29
CA ALA A 188 -2.49 -21.66 -5.14
C ALA A 188 -2.37 -20.28 -4.45
N TYR A 189 -2.50 -19.19 -5.21
CA TYR A 189 -2.63 -17.84 -4.65
C TYR A 189 -4.01 -17.58 -4.06
N LEU A 190 -5.08 -17.90 -4.79
CA LEU A 190 -6.47 -17.66 -4.35
C LEU A 190 -6.88 -18.47 -3.11
N ALA A 191 -6.25 -19.62 -2.87
CA ALA A 191 -6.46 -20.47 -1.70
C ALA A 191 -5.74 -19.96 -0.44
N ASP A 192 -4.83 -18.99 -0.57
CA ASP A 192 -4.12 -18.38 0.54
C ASP A 192 -4.99 -17.28 1.17
N ALA A 193 -5.78 -17.66 2.16
CA ALA A 193 -6.78 -16.79 2.77
C ALA A 193 -6.17 -15.50 3.35
N ASN A 194 -5.01 -15.61 4.02
CA ASN A 194 -4.32 -14.47 4.61
C ASN A 194 -3.82 -13.50 3.53
N LEU A 195 -3.21 -14.05 2.46
CA LEU A 195 -2.77 -13.22 1.33
C LEU A 195 -3.96 -12.50 0.68
N MET A 196 -5.07 -13.19 0.42
CA MET A 196 -6.23 -12.61 -0.23
C MET A 196 -7.01 -11.63 0.67
N GLU A 197 -6.97 -11.80 1.99
CA GLU A 197 -7.46 -10.79 2.92
C GLU A 197 -6.61 -9.51 2.86
N ASN A 198 -5.29 -9.65 2.88
CA ASN A 198 -4.37 -8.53 2.77
C ASN A 198 -4.48 -7.85 1.39
N PHE A 199 -4.63 -8.60 0.32
CA PHE A 199 -4.81 -8.09 -1.04
C PHE A 199 -6.04 -7.18 -1.18
N ARG A 200 -7.15 -7.54 -0.52
CA ARG A 200 -8.38 -6.74 -0.49
C ARG A 200 -8.24 -5.44 0.33
N LYS A 201 -7.24 -5.33 1.19
CA LYS A 201 -7.03 -4.17 2.08
C LYS A 201 -5.85 -3.30 1.65
N ALA A 202 -4.85 -3.87 0.98
CA ALA A 202 -3.63 -3.17 0.63
C ALA A 202 -3.88 -1.99 -0.33
N PRO A 203 -3.17 -0.87 -0.17
CA PRO A 203 -3.09 0.18 -1.19
C PRO A 203 -2.19 -0.28 -2.35
N ALA A 204 -2.40 0.28 -3.55
CA ALA A 204 -1.51 0.01 -4.68
C ALA A 204 -0.24 0.88 -4.65
N ALA A 205 -0.26 2.01 -3.94
CA ALA A 205 0.91 2.86 -3.79
C ALA A 205 0.88 3.59 -2.43
N MET A 206 2.05 4.12 -2.04
CA MET A 206 2.16 4.99 -0.86
C MET A 206 1.58 6.38 -1.08
N SER A 207 1.52 6.83 -2.33
CA SER A 207 1.01 8.12 -2.75
C SER A 207 0.59 8.07 -4.22
N PHE A 208 -0.18 9.07 -4.66
CA PHE A 208 -0.63 9.28 -6.04
C PHE A 208 -1.76 8.37 -6.53
N HIS A 209 -1.49 7.14 -6.98
CA HIS A 209 -2.51 6.29 -7.60
C HIS A 209 -2.91 5.14 -6.68
N HIS A 210 -4.21 4.98 -6.46
CA HIS A 210 -4.77 3.90 -5.64
C HIS A 210 -4.13 3.79 -4.23
N ALA A 211 -3.70 4.93 -3.68
CA ALA A 211 -3.13 5.05 -2.33
C ALA A 211 -4.25 5.09 -1.29
N TYR A 212 -5.04 4.01 -1.23
CA TYR A 212 -6.18 3.84 -0.33
C TYR A 212 -6.45 2.35 -0.08
N ILE A 213 -7.18 2.04 0.99
CA ILE A 213 -7.61 0.68 1.31
C ILE A 213 -8.45 0.12 0.16
N GLY A 214 -8.08 -1.07 -0.32
CA GLY A 214 -8.68 -1.72 -1.49
C GLY A 214 -8.10 -1.27 -2.83
N GLY A 215 -7.14 -0.33 -2.83
CA GLY A 215 -6.53 0.22 -4.03
C GLY A 215 -5.76 -0.81 -4.86
N LEU A 216 -5.05 -1.75 -4.22
CA LEU A 216 -4.32 -2.80 -4.95
C LEU A 216 -5.26 -3.72 -5.73
N LEU A 217 -6.37 -4.13 -5.11
CA LEU A 217 -7.40 -4.92 -5.77
C LEU A 217 -8.03 -4.15 -6.93
N GLU A 218 -8.40 -2.89 -6.70
CA GLU A 218 -9.01 -2.05 -7.72
C GLU A 218 -8.09 -1.86 -8.93
N HIS A 219 -6.83 -1.49 -8.69
CA HIS A 219 -5.80 -1.35 -9.73
C HIS A 219 -5.64 -2.65 -10.54
N THR A 220 -5.46 -3.77 -9.85
CA THR A 220 -5.27 -5.08 -10.50
C THR A 220 -6.49 -5.46 -11.33
N LEU A 221 -7.70 -5.25 -10.82
CA LEU A 221 -8.94 -5.55 -11.53
C LEU A 221 -9.09 -4.66 -12.77
N ASN A 222 -8.90 -3.34 -12.64
CA ASN A 222 -8.97 -2.42 -13.78
C ASN A 222 -7.98 -2.85 -14.88
N ALA A 223 -6.73 -3.15 -14.51
CA ALA A 223 -5.71 -3.60 -15.45
C ALA A 223 -6.11 -4.92 -16.14
N MET A 224 -6.71 -5.87 -15.43
CA MET A 224 -7.21 -7.13 -16.01
C MET A 224 -8.37 -6.88 -17.00
N GLU A 225 -9.28 -5.95 -16.69
CA GLU A 225 -10.41 -5.62 -17.58
C GLU A 225 -9.94 -4.87 -18.83
N VAL A 226 -8.98 -3.95 -18.68
CA VAL A 226 -8.31 -3.31 -19.82
C VAL A 226 -7.60 -4.36 -20.68
N ALA A 227 -6.85 -5.29 -20.05
CA ALA A 227 -6.21 -6.38 -20.77
C ALA A 227 -7.22 -7.19 -21.58
N ASP A 228 -8.34 -7.59 -20.98
CA ASP A 228 -9.40 -8.35 -21.66
C ASP A 228 -10.05 -7.60 -22.83
N ALA A 229 -10.11 -6.27 -22.76
CA ALA A 229 -10.58 -5.44 -23.86
C ALA A 229 -9.55 -5.42 -25.01
N VAL A 230 -8.27 -5.21 -24.71
CA VAL A 230 -7.23 -4.95 -25.73
C VAL A 230 -6.66 -6.22 -26.36
N VAL A 231 -6.57 -7.33 -25.64
CA VAL A 231 -5.96 -8.59 -26.14
C VAL A 231 -6.69 -9.14 -27.37
N LYS A 232 -7.97 -8.80 -27.56
CA LYS A 232 -8.78 -9.20 -28.72
C LYS A 232 -8.22 -8.69 -30.05
N PHE A 233 -7.48 -7.57 -30.03
CA PHE A 233 -6.82 -7.01 -31.21
C PHE A 233 -5.49 -7.71 -31.54
N TYR A 234 -4.97 -8.54 -30.63
CA TYR A 234 -3.68 -9.22 -30.75
C TYR A 234 -3.86 -10.74 -30.61
N PRO A 235 -4.42 -11.44 -31.61
CA PRO A 235 -4.80 -12.86 -31.49
C PRO A 235 -3.63 -13.83 -31.24
N ARG A 236 -2.38 -13.39 -31.43
CA ARG A 236 -1.17 -14.16 -31.13
C ARG A 236 -0.61 -13.92 -29.73
N LEU A 237 -1.16 -12.95 -28.99
CA LEU A 237 -0.76 -12.65 -27.63
C LEU A 237 -1.38 -13.67 -26.67
N ASN A 238 -0.60 -14.21 -25.75
CA ASN A 238 -1.12 -15.18 -24.79
C ASN A 238 -1.90 -14.47 -23.68
N ARG A 239 -3.23 -14.41 -23.82
CA ARG A 239 -4.13 -13.79 -22.84
C ARG A 239 -3.94 -14.34 -21.42
N ASP A 240 -3.83 -15.66 -21.26
CA ASP A 240 -3.71 -16.27 -19.94
C ASP A 240 -2.44 -15.81 -19.20
N LEU A 241 -1.34 -15.67 -19.93
CA LEU A 241 -0.09 -15.12 -19.38
C LEU A 241 -0.20 -13.64 -19.02
N VAL A 242 -0.86 -12.83 -19.84
CA VAL A 242 -1.08 -11.40 -19.54
C VAL A 242 -1.91 -11.25 -18.27
N ILE A 243 -3.05 -11.95 -18.18
CA ILE A 243 -3.93 -11.88 -17.02
C ILE A 243 -3.25 -12.40 -15.75
N ALA A 244 -2.52 -13.52 -15.83
CA ALA A 244 -1.73 -14.02 -14.70
C ALA A 244 -0.61 -13.05 -14.31
N GLY A 245 0.06 -12.44 -15.29
CA GLY A 245 1.09 -11.42 -15.06
C GLY A 245 0.58 -10.21 -14.32
N ILE A 246 -0.57 -9.67 -14.75
CA ILE A 246 -1.24 -8.53 -14.08
C ILE A 246 -1.66 -8.90 -12.67
N PHE A 247 -2.23 -10.08 -12.44
CA PHE A 247 -2.60 -10.48 -11.08
C PHE A 247 -1.39 -10.55 -10.13
N LEU A 248 -0.21 -10.92 -10.64
CA LEU A 248 0.96 -11.22 -9.83
C LEU A 248 1.97 -10.07 -9.68
N HIS A 249 2.00 -9.07 -10.58
CA HIS A 249 3.08 -8.07 -10.61
C HIS A 249 3.28 -7.36 -9.26
N ASP A 250 2.20 -6.88 -8.67
CA ASP A 250 2.18 -6.11 -7.44
C ASP A 250 1.67 -6.86 -6.21
N ILE A 251 1.45 -8.17 -6.32
CA ILE A 251 0.82 -8.96 -5.25
C ILE A 251 1.58 -8.86 -3.92
N ALA A 252 2.90 -8.69 -3.96
CA ALA A 252 3.73 -8.55 -2.76
C ALA A 252 3.67 -7.15 -2.10
N LYS A 253 2.92 -6.18 -2.64
CA LYS A 253 2.57 -4.95 -1.92
C LYS A 253 1.79 -5.24 -0.62
N THR A 254 1.09 -6.37 -0.58
CA THR A 254 0.47 -6.92 0.63
C THR A 254 1.44 -7.21 1.77
N TRP A 255 2.74 -7.38 1.46
CA TRP A 255 3.82 -7.65 2.41
C TRP A 255 4.81 -6.48 2.53
N GLU A 256 5.04 -5.75 1.43
CA GLU A 256 5.92 -4.58 1.38
C GLU A 256 5.35 -3.42 2.21
N LEU A 257 4.04 -3.19 2.11
CA LEU A 257 3.39 -2.04 2.71
C LEU A 257 2.76 -2.39 4.07
N SER A 258 2.78 -1.42 4.98
CA SER A 258 1.99 -1.40 6.21
C SER A 258 0.80 -0.48 6.01
N TYR A 259 -0.39 -0.90 6.44
CA TYR A 259 -1.64 -0.17 6.17
C TYR A 259 -2.72 -0.41 7.25
N GLU A 260 -2.33 -0.85 8.44
CA GLU A 260 -3.29 -1.08 9.54
C GLU A 260 -3.77 0.23 10.17
N CYS A 261 -2.85 1.17 10.39
CA CYS A 261 -3.15 2.47 11.01
C CYS A 261 -2.71 3.65 10.13
N SER A 262 -1.60 3.49 9.39
CA SER A 262 -1.11 4.44 8.41
C SER A 262 -0.45 3.69 7.26
N PHE A 263 -0.38 4.32 6.09
CA PHE A 263 0.45 3.80 5.02
C PHE A 263 1.93 3.99 5.37
N GLY A 264 2.71 2.94 5.15
CA GLY A 264 4.15 2.89 5.42
C GLY A 264 4.78 1.68 4.73
N TYR A 265 6.09 1.51 4.91
CA TYR A 265 6.80 0.31 4.47
C TYR A 265 7.10 -0.58 5.67
N THR A 266 7.08 -1.90 5.45
CA THR A 266 7.68 -2.86 6.37
C THR A 266 9.20 -2.85 6.19
N ASP A 267 9.95 -3.38 7.18
CA ASP A 267 11.41 -3.55 7.05
C ASP A 267 11.77 -4.39 5.82
N GLY A 268 10.98 -5.44 5.57
CA GLY A 268 11.13 -6.27 4.38
C GLY A 268 10.86 -5.49 3.09
N GLY A 269 9.84 -4.64 3.10
CA GLY A 269 9.54 -3.74 1.99
C GLY A 269 10.69 -2.80 1.66
N GLN A 270 11.29 -2.16 2.68
CA GLN A 270 12.45 -1.27 2.51
C GLN A 270 13.70 -2.01 2.02
N LEU A 271 13.93 -3.25 2.48
CA LEU A 271 15.13 -4.01 2.16
C LEU A 271 15.06 -4.78 0.83
N VAL A 272 13.87 -5.22 0.42
CA VAL A 272 13.68 -6.14 -0.72
C VAL A 272 12.74 -5.59 -1.80
N GLY A 273 11.66 -4.94 -1.40
CA GLY A 273 10.62 -4.45 -2.30
C GLY A 273 9.68 -5.54 -2.86
N HIS A 274 8.52 -5.11 -3.33
CA HIS A 274 7.47 -6.00 -3.85
C HIS A 274 7.90 -6.71 -5.15
N ILE A 275 8.60 -6.04 -6.07
CA ILE A 275 9.00 -6.61 -7.37
C ILE A 275 9.76 -7.92 -7.20
N VAL A 276 10.83 -7.89 -6.39
CA VAL A 276 11.66 -9.06 -6.09
C VAL A 276 10.87 -10.09 -5.29
N LYS A 277 10.08 -9.64 -4.32
CA LYS A 277 9.29 -10.53 -3.47
C LYS A 277 8.21 -11.29 -4.26
N SER A 278 7.50 -10.62 -5.16
CA SER A 278 6.50 -11.20 -6.07
C SER A 278 7.14 -12.32 -6.91
N ALA A 279 8.32 -12.07 -7.50
CA ALA A 279 9.05 -13.09 -8.26
C ALA A 279 9.45 -14.32 -7.41
N VAL A 280 9.89 -14.10 -6.16
CA VAL A 280 10.19 -15.19 -5.20
C VAL A 280 8.93 -15.96 -4.81
N TRP A 281 7.79 -15.28 -4.67
CA TRP A 281 6.52 -15.94 -4.37
C TRP A 281 6.05 -16.81 -5.53
N VAL A 282 6.26 -16.40 -6.78
CA VAL A 282 5.92 -17.22 -7.95
C VAL A 282 6.66 -18.55 -7.90
N GLU A 283 7.95 -18.55 -7.59
CA GLU A 283 8.75 -19.78 -7.42
C GLU A 283 8.13 -20.72 -6.36
N ARG A 284 7.81 -20.18 -5.18
CA ARG A 284 7.25 -20.95 -4.07
C ARG A 284 5.85 -21.48 -4.37
N LYS A 285 5.00 -20.66 -5.00
CA LYS A 285 3.63 -21.03 -5.36
C LYS A 285 3.60 -22.01 -6.53
N ALA A 286 4.58 -21.96 -7.45
CA ALA A 286 4.74 -22.97 -8.50
C ALA A 286 5.06 -24.34 -7.92
N ALA A 287 5.89 -24.43 -6.88
CA ALA A 287 6.15 -25.70 -6.19
C ALA A 287 4.89 -26.24 -5.49
N GLN A 288 4.08 -25.39 -4.85
CA GLN A 288 2.79 -25.78 -4.25
C GLN A 288 1.80 -26.23 -5.31
N ALA A 289 1.70 -25.51 -6.43
CA ALA A 289 0.82 -25.84 -7.54
C ALA A 289 1.22 -27.18 -8.19
N ALA A 290 2.52 -27.46 -8.32
CA ALA A 290 3.03 -28.72 -8.84
C ALA A 290 2.60 -29.92 -7.97
N GLN A 291 2.67 -29.78 -6.64
CA GLN A 291 2.21 -30.81 -5.72
C GLN A 291 0.72 -31.09 -5.86
N ALA A 292 -0.10 -30.03 -5.97
CA ALA A 292 -1.54 -30.17 -6.15
C ALA A 292 -1.93 -30.75 -7.52
N LEU A 293 -1.13 -30.49 -8.55
CA LEU A 293 -1.37 -30.96 -9.93
C LEU A 293 -0.85 -32.39 -10.16
N GLY A 294 0.07 -32.88 -9.33
CA GLY A 294 0.75 -34.16 -9.53
C GLY A 294 1.80 -34.13 -10.64
N GLU A 295 2.18 -32.95 -11.15
CA GLU A 295 3.19 -32.79 -12.19
C GLU A 295 3.94 -31.46 -12.01
N SER A 296 5.15 -31.34 -12.57
CA SER A 296 5.92 -30.11 -12.49
C SER A 296 5.32 -28.98 -13.34
N ILE A 297 5.36 -27.76 -12.80
CA ILE A 297 5.12 -26.56 -13.60
C ILE A 297 6.35 -26.33 -14.49
N PRO A 298 6.20 -26.13 -15.82
CA PRO A 298 7.34 -25.93 -16.70
C PRO A 298 8.19 -24.74 -16.26
N ALA A 299 9.50 -24.94 -16.07
CA ALA A 299 10.42 -23.88 -15.67
C ALA A 299 10.39 -22.65 -16.61
N PRO A 300 10.26 -22.79 -17.95
CA PRO A 300 10.09 -21.63 -18.83
C PRO A 300 8.85 -20.79 -18.51
N LEU A 301 7.75 -21.41 -18.07
CA LEU A 301 6.53 -20.70 -17.69
C LEU A 301 6.78 -19.84 -16.43
N VAL A 302 7.45 -20.42 -15.43
CA VAL A 302 7.85 -19.72 -14.20
C VAL A 302 8.77 -18.54 -14.53
N ASN A 303 9.79 -18.77 -15.38
CA ASN A 303 10.73 -17.74 -15.80
C ASN A 303 10.03 -16.57 -16.51
N VAL A 304 9.05 -16.84 -17.39
CA VAL A 304 8.31 -15.78 -18.07
C VAL A 304 7.44 -14.98 -17.11
N LEU A 305 6.76 -15.63 -16.15
CA LEU A 305 6.01 -14.90 -15.12
C LEU A 305 6.92 -14.03 -14.25
N GLN A 306 8.05 -14.56 -13.81
CA GLN A 306 9.06 -13.78 -13.10
C GLN A 306 9.56 -12.62 -13.96
N HIS A 307 9.80 -12.82 -15.26
CA HIS A 307 10.20 -11.76 -16.17
C HIS A 307 9.16 -10.66 -16.28
N ILE A 308 7.88 -11.00 -16.43
CA ILE A 308 6.78 -10.03 -16.43
C ILE A 308 6.83 -9.18 -15.16
N ILE A 309 6.91 -9.82 -13.99
CA ILE A 309 6.99 -9.13 -12.69
C ILE A 309 8.24 -8.26 -12.60
N LEU A 310 9.42 -8.77 -12.98
CA LEU A 310 10.69 -8.05 -12.86
C LEU A 310 10.82 -6.89 -13.86
N SER A 311 9.97 -6.84 -14.88
CA SER A 311 10.05 -5.86 -15.97
C SER A 311 8.85 -4.93 -16.12
N HIS A 312 7.80 -5.09 -15.31
CA HIS A 312 6.53 -4.36 -15.53
C HIS A 312 6.65 -2.83 -15.45
N HIS A 313 7.63 -2.27 -14.74
CA HIS A 313 7.89 -0.81 -14.77
C HIS A 313 8.64 -0.31 -16.03
N GLY A 314 8.97 -1.20 -16.97
CA GLY A 314 9.51 -0.85 -18.28
C GLY A 314 11.03 -0.69 -18.32
N THR A 315 11.59 0.24 -17.55
CA THR A 315 13.04 0.50 -17.56
C THR A 315 13.64 0.57 -16.16
N PRO A 316 14.97 0.35 -16.02
CA PRO A 316 15.63 0.45 -14.71
C PRO A 316 15.48 1.80 -14.03
N GLU A 317 15.37 2.88 -14.80
CA GLU A 317 15.13 4.23 -14.28
C GLU A 317 13.78 4.37 -13.56
N PHE A 318 12.81 3.52 -13.90
CA PHE A 318 11.49 3.43 -13.26
C PHE A 318 11.39 2.25 -12.27
N GLY A 319 12.52 1.61 -11.93
CA GLY A 319 12.56 0.55 -10.91
C GLY A 319 12.48 -0.88 -11.43
N ALA A 320 12.44 -1.09 -12.75
CA ALA A 320 12.46 -2.43 -13.33
C ALA A 320 13.86 -3.10 -13.20
N ALA A 321 13.91 -4.40 -12.87
CA ALA A 321 15.17 -5.14 -12.86
C ALA A 321 15.64 -5.52 -14.28
N LYS A 322 14.70 -5.66 -15.21
CA LYS A 322 14.92 -5.93 -16.64
C LYS A 322 13.91 -5.17 -17.48
N THR A 323 14.22 -4.95 -18.76
CA THR A 323 13.25 -4.42 -19.71
C THR A 323 12.29 -5.52 -20.18
N PRO A 324 11.01 -5.19 -20.48
CA PRO A 324 10.07 -6.15 -21.06
C PRO A 324 10.63 -6.76 -22.34
N ALA A 325 10.53 -8.09 -22.45
CA ALA A 325 11.23 -8.85 -23.50
C ALA A 325 10.37 -9.99 -24.10
N THR A 326 9.10 -10.05 -23.72
CA THR A 326 8.08 -10.89 -24.36
C THR A 326 6.89 -10.00 -24.73
N PRO A 327 6.07 -10.37 -25.74
CA PRO A 327 4.85 -9.64 -26.05
C PRO A 327 3.95 -9.45 -24.83
N GLU A 328 3.86 -10.46 -23.97
CA GLU A 328 3.08 -10.43 -22.74
C GLU A 328 3.65 -9.44 -21.73
N ALA A 329 4.97 -9.44 -21.50
CA ALA A 329 5.61 -8.48 -20.59
C ALA A 329 5.46 -7.03 -21.10
N ILE A 330 5.57 -6.83 -22.42
CA ILE A 330 5.36 -5.52 -23.05
C ILE A 330 3.91 -5.07 -22.84
N ALA A 331 2.93 -5.95 -23.06
CA ALA A 331 1.52 -5.64 -22.85
C ALA A 331 1.24 -5.28 -21.38
N VAL A 332 1.73 -6.08 -20.43
CA VAL A 332 1.55 -5.83 -18.99
C VAL A 332 2.15 -4.48 -18.59
N HIS A 333 3.36 -4.17 -19.04
CA HIS A 333 4.01 -2.88 -18.77
C HIS A 333 3.15 -1.69 -19.26
N TYR A 334 2.68 -1.74 -20.51
CA TYR A 334 1.90 -0.64 -21.05
C TYR A 334 0.52 -0.51 -20.41
N ILE A 335 -0.10 -1.62 -20.00
CA ILE A 335 -1.40 -1.62 -19.30
C ILE A 335 -1.26 -1.05 -17.89
N GLU A 336 -0.24 -1.46 -17.13
CA GLU A 336 0.05 -0.91 -15.80
C GLU A 336 0.30 0.59 -15.86
N ASN A 337 1.17 1.02 -16.78
CA ASN A 337 1.50 2.43 -16.94
C ASN A 337 0.31 3.26 -17.46
N LEU A 338 -0.59 2.65 -18.25
CA LEU A 338 -1.83 3.29 -18.68
C LEU A 338 -2.75 3.57 -17.50
N ASP A 339 -3.02 2.56 -16.67
CA ASP A 339 -3.90 2.69 -15.49
C ASP A 339 -3.35 3.74 -14.52
N ALA A 340 -2.06 3.64 -14.16
CA ALA A 340 -1.40 4.59 -13.26
C ALA A 340 -1.47 6.03 -13.79
N LYS A 341 -1.14 6.26 -15.08
CA LYS A 341 -1.15 7.61 -15.67
C LYS A 341 -2.54 8.17 -15.87
N LEU A 342 -3.52 7.35 -16.25
CA LEU A 342 -4.90 7.82 -16.41
C LEU A 342 -5.49 8.20 -15.06
N MET A 343 -5.34 7.36 -14.03
CA MET A 343 -5.83 7.66 -12.69
C MET A 343 -5.20 8.95 -12.16
N MET A 344 -3.86 9.08 -12.22
CA MET A 344 -3.17 10.30 -11.79
C MET A 344 -3.59 11.55 -12.57
N SER A 345 -3.79 11.44 -13.88
CA SER A 345 -4.15 12.60 -14.70
C SER A 345 -5.61 13.02 -14.50
N LEU A 346 -6.53 12.06 -14.37
CA LEU A 346 -7.93 12.33 -14.06
C LEU A 346 -8.06 12.96 -12.67
N GLU A 347 -7.42 12.41 -11.65
CA GLU A 347 -7.46 12.99 -10.30
C GLU A 347 -6.91 14.42 -10.29
N ALA A 348 -5.76 14.66 -10.96
CA ALA A 348 -5.13 15.97 -10.99
C ALA A 348 -5.91 17.04 -11.79
N THR A 349 -6.84 16.64 -12.66
CA THR A 349 -7.49 17.57 -13.60
C THR A 349 -9.01 17.60 -13.51
N ARG A 350 -9.65 16.46 -13.23
CA ARG A 350 -11.10 16.24 -13.15
C ARG A 350 -11.57 15.72 -11.79
N GLY A 351 -10.65 15.49 -10.86
CA GLY A 351 -10.96 15.10 -9.49
C GLY A 351 -11.54 16.26 -8.67
N ASN A 352 -11.73 16.02 -7.37
CA ASN A 352 -12.22 17.03 -6.44
C ASN A 352 -11.12 18.07 -6.15
N LEU A 353 -11.01 19.06 -7.04
CA LEU A 353 -10.02 20.14 -6.90
C LEU A 353 -10.33 20.99 -5.65
N PRO A 354 -9.30 21.39 -4.87
CA PRO A 354 -9.49 22.31 -3.76
C PRO A 354 -10.21 23.60 -4.17
N VAL A 355 -11.03 24.13 -3.27
CA VAL A 355 -11.71 25.41 -3.46
C VAL A 355 -10.68 26.51 -3.68
N GLY A 356 -10.83 27.30 -4.75
CA GLY A 356 -9.92 28.40 -5.09
C GLY A 356 -8.75 28.02 -6.02
N VAL A 357 -8.71 26.80 -6.56
CA VAL A 357 -7.78 26.46 -7.64
C VAL A 357 -8.18 27.18 -8.92
N GLU A 358 -7.47 28.26 -9.23
CA GLU A 358 -7.68 29.03 -10.46
C GLU A 358 -6.84 28.51 -11.64
N GLY A 359 -7.30 28.82 -12.85
CA GLY A 359 -6.57 28.59 -14.10
C GLY A 359 -6.75 27.20 -14.73
N ASN A 360 -6.34 27.10 -16.00
CA ASN A 360 -6.58 25.93 -16.84
C ASN A 360 -5.53 24.83 -16.72
N TRP A 361 -4.47 25.02 -15.93
CA TRP A 361 -3.31 24.13 -15.90
C TRP A 361 -2.95 23.70 -14.48
N THR A 362 -2.65 22.42 -14.28
CA THR A 362 -2.10 21.92 -13.02
C THR A 362 -0.75 22.58 -12.70
N GLU A 363 -0.27 22.39 -11.47
CA GLU A 363 1.16 22.56 -11.19
C GLU A 363 2.00 21.57 -12.01
N TYR A 364 3.32 21.77 -12.07
CA TYR A 364 4.22 20.85 -12.75
C TYR A 364 4.19 19.47 -12.07
N LEU A 365 3.84 18.43 -12.84
CA LEU A 365 3.79 17.06 -12.38
C LEU A 365 4.96 16.27 -12.98
N LYS A 366 5.91 15.88 -12.14
CA LYS A 366 7.11 15.14 -12.56
C LYS A 366 6.78 13.85 -13.33
N ALA A 367 5.71 13.14 -12.93
CA ALA A 367 5.26 11.91 -13.58
C ALA A 367 4.89 12.09 -15.07
N PHE A 368 4.55 13.31 -15.48
CA PHE A 368 4.20 13.66 -16.86
C PHE A 368 5.25 14.54 -17.54
N GLY A 369 6.32 14.94 -16.83
CA GLY A 369 7.32 15.87 -17.35
C GLY A 369 6.77 17.25 -17.69
N GLY A 370 5.64 17.66 -17.09
CA GLY A 370 4.92 18.86 -17.51
C GLY A 370 3.68 19.17 -16.68
N ARG A 371 2.93 20.18 -17.14
CA ARG A 371 1.62 20.57 -16.59
C ARG A 371 0.52 19.90 -17.40
N LEU A 372 -0.60 19.57 -16.77
CA LEU A 372 -1.78 19.00 -17.43
C LEU A 372 -2.88 20.06 -17.58
N TYR A 373 -3.67 19.94 -18.64
CA TYR A 373 -4.79 20.84 -18.94
C TYR A 373 -6.08 20.36 -18.26
N ARG A 374 -6.72 21.24 -17.49
CA ARG A 374 -7.88 20.95 -16.62
C ARG A 374 -9.26 21.01 -17.30
N PRO A 375 -9.53 21.88 -18.27
CA PRO A 375 -10.86 21.91 -18.88
C PRO A 375 -11.14 20.70 -19.75
N ASP A 376 -12.32 20.11 -19.61
CA ASP A 376 -12.92 19.27 -20.67
C ASP A 376 -13.61 20.20 -21.67
N VAL A 377 -13.03 20.33 -22.84
CA VAL A 377 -13.46 21.29 -23.87
C VAL A 377 -14.50 20.70 -24.82
N ALA A 378 -14.82 19.43 -24.66
CA ALA A 378 -15.80 18.72 -25.48
C ALA A 378 -16.68 17.84 -24.57
N GLN A 379 -17.24 18.47 -23.53
CA GLN A 379 -18.22 17.81 -22.67
C GLN A 379 -19.31 17.21 -23.53
N ALA A 380 -19.50 15.89 -23.42
CA ALA A 380 -20.60 15.23 -24.06
C ALA A 380 -21.92 15.71 -23.42
N ASP A 381 -22.94 15.92 -24.25
CA ASP A 381 -24.33 16.06 -23.79
C ASP A 381 -24.80 14.71 -23.23
N LEU A 382 -24.27 14.32 -22.07
CA LEU A 382 -24.74 13.13 -21.38
C LEU A 382 -26.10 13.47 -20.77
N PRO A 383 -27.12 12.60 -20.89
CA PRO A 383 -28.32 12.74 -20.08
C PRO A 383 -27.88 12.79 -18.60
N GLU A 384 -28.48 13.69 -17.82
CA GLU A 384 -28.15 13.82 -16.40
C GLU A 384 -28.14 12.43 -15.75
N PRO A 385 -27.11 12.09 -14.97
CA PRO A 385 -27.12 10.84 -14.23
C PRO A 385 -28.38 10.82 -13.38
N GLU A 386 -29.21 9.78 -13.53
CA GLU A 386 -30.41 9.67 -12.70
C GLU A 386 -30.01 9.83 -11.22
N PRO A 387 -30.75 10.64 -10.44
CA PRO A 387 -30.47 10.81 -9.03
C PRO A 387 -30.38 9.42 -8.40
N SER A 388 -29.23 9.14 -7.77
CA SER A 388 -28.96 7.86 -7.14
C SER A 388 -30.15 7.49 -6.25
N GLN A 389 -30.87 6.43 -6.64
CA GLN A 389 -31.96 5.93 -5.81
C GLN A 389 -31.38 5.61 -4.43
N PRO A 390 -32.02 6.06 -3.34
CA PRO A 390 -31.56 5.73 -1.99
C PRO A 390 -31.48 4.21 -1.90
N ALA A 391 -30.31 3.72 -1.48
CA ALA A 391 -29.98 2.30 -1.40
C ALA A 391 -31.19 1.49 -0.92
N ALA A 392 -31.72 0.63 -1.81
CA ALA A 392 -32.81 -0.26 -1.48
C ALA A 392 -32.44 -1.06 -0.23
N GLY A 393 -33.39 -1.08 0.72
CA GLY A 393 -33.19 -1.62 2.06
C GLY A 393 -32.58 -3.02 2.07
N LYS A 394 -31.75 -3.26 3.08
CA LYS A 394 -31.10 -4.52 3.44
C LYS A 394 -31.94 -5.74 3.06
N MET A 395 -31.63 -6.38 1.92
CA MET A 395 -31.98 -7.77 1.70
C MET A 395 -30.98 -8.62 2.49
N THR A 396 -31.49 -9.31 3.50
CA THR A 396 -30.78 -10.37 4.22
C THR A 396 -30.37 -11.47 3.24
N PRO A 397 -29.08 -11.81 3.09
CA PRO A 397 -28.68 -12.96 2.30
C PRO A 397 -29.01 -14.26 3.08
N SER A 398 -29.75 -15.14 2.43
CA SER A 398 -29.98 -16.52 2.87
C SER A 398 -28.66 -17.31 2.83
N PRO A 399 -28.41 -18.24 3.76
CA PRO A 399 -27.18 -19.02 3.76
C PRO A 399 -27.27 -20.14 2.72
N GLU A 400 -26.33 -20.18 1.78
CA GLU A 400 -25.74 -21.36 1.12
C GLU A 400 -25.36 -21.09 -0.33
N SER A 401 -24.07 -20.92 -0.57
CA SER A 401 -23.25 -21.80 -1.43
C SER A 401 -21.93 -21.07 -1.74
N ALA A 402 -20.83 -21.64 -1.30
CA ALA A 402 -19.50 -21.17 -1.68
C ALA A 402 -19.37 -21.23 -3.21
N PRO A 403 -18.82 -20.20 -3.88
CA PRO A 403 -18.59 -20.27 -5.31
C PRO A 403 -17.56 -21.37 -5.60
N LYS A 404 -18.03 -22.49 -6.16
CA LYS A 404 -17.18 -23.54 -6.71
C LYS A 404 -16.58 -23.03 -8.02
N LEU A 405 -15.25 -22.97 -8.08
CA LEU A 405 -14.50 -22.84 -9.32
C LEU A 405 -14.71 -24.12 -10.14
N ASN A 406 -15.75 -24.17 -10.97
CA ASN A 406 -15.94 -25.24 -11.95
C ASN A 406 -14.97 -25.01 -13.11
N ASN A 407 -13.75 -25.54 -12.99
CA ASN A 407 -12.79 -25.60 -14.09
C ASN A 407 -12.75 -27.04 -14.65
N PRO A 408 -13.22 -27.28 -15.89
CA PRO A 408 -13.31 -28.62 -16.49
C PRO A 408 -11.96 -29.31 -16.73
N LEU A 409 -10.82 -28.61 -16.53
CA LEU A 409 -9.48 -29.18 -16.64
C LEU A 409 -9.11 -30.15 -15.49
N PHE A 410 -9.97 -30.27 -14.47
CA PHE A 410 -9.71 -31.06 -13.26
C PHE A 410 -10.79 -32.11 -12.97
N GLU A 411 -11.69 -32.36 -13.93
CA GLU A 411 -12.56 -33.53 -13.88
C GLU A 411 -11.72 -34.77 -14.20
N VAL A 412 -11.41 -35.53 -13.14
CA VAL A 412 -10.76 -36.84 -13.23
C VAL A 412 -11.70 -37.76 -14.01
N ARG A 413 -11.22 -38.32 -15.14
CA ARG A 413 -11.83 -39.51 -15.74
C ARG A 413 -11.39 -40.76 -15.00
#